data_AF-A0A1F9H6W3-F1
#
_entry.id   AF-A0A1F9H6W3-F1
#
_cell.length_a   1.000
_cell.length_b   1.000
_cell.length_c   1.000
_cell.angle_alpha   90.00
_cell.angle_beta   90.00
_cell.angle_gamma   90.00
#
_symmetry.space_group_name_H-M   'P 1'
#
loop_
_entity.id
_entity.type
_entity.pdbx_description
1 polymer ?
#
loop_
_entity_poly.entity_id
_entity_poly.type
_entity_poly.pdbx_seq_one_letter_code
_entity_poly.pdbx_strand_id
1 'polypeptide(L)' 'MKKYVKRLKVYDRIDFDPKAIIAGMRRLKGNRRKPTSVALEEELLDELKSLADKRGVPYQVLMRLLIADGIKRLKAA' A
#
# COMPACT_ATOMS: atom_id res chain seq x y z
N MET A 1 -21.45 5.34 -44.34
CA MET A 1 -20.30 4.61 -43.74
C MET A 1 -20.19 4.99 -42.25
N LYS A 2 -20.46 4.06 -41.32
CA LYS A 2 -20.46 4.35 -39.87
C LYS A 2 -19.04 4.65 -39.39
N LYS A 3 -18.80 5.87 -38.88
CA LYS A 3 -17.51 6.26 -38.29
C LYS A 3 -17.50 5.81 -36.82
N TYR A 4 -16.64 4.86 -36.49
CA TYR A 4 -16.42 4.43 -35.10
C TYR A 4 -15.56 5.49 -34.38
N VAL A 5 -15.96 5.88 -33.17
CA VAL A 5 -15.28 6.89 -32.32
C VAL A 5 -13.78 6.59 -32.15
N LYS A 6 -13.40 5.30 -32.18
CA LYS A 6 -12.02 4.81 -32.08
C LYS A 6 -11.10 5.14 -33.26
N ARG A 7 -11.61 5.78 -34.32
CA ARG A 7 -10.83 6.19 -35.52
C ARG A 7 -10.64 7.72 -35.62
N LEU A 8 -10.89 8.45 -34.54
CA LEU A 8 -10.56 9.87 -34.45
C LEU A 8 -9.03 10.02 -34.33
N LYS A 9 -8.41 10.76 -35.27
CA LYS A 9 -6.96 11.08 -35.29
C LYS A 9 -6.42 11.67 -33.97
N VAL A 10 -7.31 12.19 -33.13
CA VAL A 10 -6.99 12.70 -31.79
C VAL A 10 -6.43 11.60 -30.88
N TYR A 11 -6.84 10.34 -31.07
CA TYR A 11 -6.33 9.19 -30.32
C TYR A 11 -5.01 8.61 -30.88
N ASP A 12 -4.53 9.07 -32.05
CA ASP A 12 -3.21 8.68 -32.57
C ASP A 12 -2.07 9.40 -31.83
N ARG A 13 -2.39 10.50 -31.14
CA ARG A 13 -1.42 11.32 -30.39
C ARG A 13 -1.64 11.14 -28.90
N ILE A 14 -1.22 9.99 -28.38
CA ILE A 14 -1.14 9.78 -26.94
C ILE A 14 0.34 9.85 -26.57
N ASP A 15 0.76 11.00 -26.02
CA ASP A 15 2.09 11.14 -25.44
C ASP A 15 2.11 10.49 -24.06
N PHE A 16 2.69 9.30 -24.00
CA PHE A 16 3.06 8.69 -22.73
C PHE A 16 4.45 9.19 -22.37
N ASP A 17 4.62 9.77 -21.17
CA ASP A 17 5.94 9.99 -20.59
C ASP A 17 6.37 8.71 -19.85
N PRO A 18 7.15 7.82 -20.49
CA PRO A 18 7.48 6.54 -19.90
C PRO A 18 8.46 6.73 -18.74
N LYS A 19 9.24 7.81 -18.75
CA LYS A 19 10.19 8.13 -17.69
C LYS A 19 9.46 8.52 -16.41
N ALA A 20 8.44 9.38 -16.48
CA ALA A 20 7.62 9.73 -15.32
C ALA A 20 6.87 8.51 -14.77
N ILE A 21 6.29 7.68 -15.65
CA ILE A 21 5.58 6.45 -15.26
C ILE A 21 6.54 5.49 -14.55
N ILE A 22 7.69 5.19 -15.15
CA ILE A 22 8.70 4.30 -14.56
C ILE A 22 9.28 4.87 -13.26
N ALA A 23 9.49 6.19 -13.17
CA ALA A 23 9.94 6.85 -11.95
C ALA A 23 8.91 6.73 -10.81
N GLY A 24 7.63 6.93 -11.11
CA GLY A 24 6.53 6.71 -10.16
C GLY A 24 6.47 5.25 -9.67
N MET A 25 6.60 4.29 -10.59
CA MET A 25 6.67 2.87 -10.25
C MET A 25 7.92 2.52 -9.42
N ARG A 26 9.08 3.13 -9.70
CA ARG A 26 10.33 2.91 -8.96
C ARG A 26 10.27 3.48 -7.54
N ARG A 27 9.64 4.64 -7.30
CA ARG A 27 9.41 5.18 -5.95
C ARG A 27 8.68 4.18 -5.05
N LEU A 28 7.71 3.45 -5.62
CA LEU A 28 6.99 2.38 -4.90
C LEU A 28 7.86 1.14 -4.68
N LYS A 29 8.85 0.88 -5.54
CA LYS A 29 9.73 -0.30 -5.49
C LYS A 29 10.89 -0.17 -4.48
N GLY A 30 11.37 1.06 -4.22
CA GLY A 30 12.55 1.34 -3.41
C GLY A 30 12.39 1.09 -1.90
N ASN A 31 11.18 1.20 -1.36
CA ASN A 31 10.90 1.00 0.07
C ASN A 31 10.25 -0.36 0.35
N ARG A 32 10.85 -1.44 -0.16
CA ARG A 32 10.43 -2.78 0.27
C ARG A 32 10.60 -2.88 1.78
N ARG A 33 9.47 -3.04 2.47
CA ARG A 33 9.44 -3.27 3.92
C ARG A 33 10.30 -4.49 4.23
N LYS A 34 11.24 -4.33 5.15
CA LYS A 34 12.08 -5.45 5.59
C LYS A 34 11.20 -6.42 6.40
N PRO A 35 11.30 -7.74 6.16
CA PRO A 35 10.63 -8.70 7.03
C PRO A 35 11.28 -8.62 8.42
N THR A 36 10.44 -8.63 9.45
CA THR A 36 10.86 -8.60 10.85
C THR A 36 10.05 -9.63 11.60
N SER A 37 10.74 -10.48 12.35
CA SER A 37 10.11 -11.45 13.25
C SER A 37 9.95 -10.81 14.62
N VAL A 38 8.79 -10.98 15.24
CA VAL A 38 8.49 -10.54 16.59
C VAL A 38 7.87 -11.73 17.31
N ALA A 39 8.46 -12.12 18.44
CA ALA A 39 7.86 -13.13 19.31
C ALA A 39 6.69 -12.48 20.07
N LEU A 40 5.53 -13.13 20.01
CA LEU A 40 4.32 -12.70 20.69
C LEU A 40 3.72 -13.92 21.38
N GLU A 41 3.11 -13.70 22.54
CA GLU A 41 2.28 -14.71 23.19
C GLU A 41 1.07 -15.03 22.31
N GLU A 42 0.60 -16.28 22.38
CA GLU A 42 -0.50 -16.78 21.56
C GLU A 42 -1.81 -15.99 21.79
N GLU A 43 -2.11 -15.70 23.06
CA GLU A 43 -3.29 -14.93 23.46
C GLU A 43 -3.31 -13.54 22.81
N LEU A 44 -2.16 -12.84 22.81
CA LEU A 44 -2.02 -11.53 22.19
C LEU A 44 -2.17 -11.60 20.66
N LEU A 45 -1.67 -12.67 20.04
CA LEU A 45 -1.82 -12.87 18.60
C LEU A 45 -3.30 -13.04 18.22
N ASP A 46 -4.08 -13.74 19.04
CA ASP A 46 -5.51 -13.95 18.80
C ASP A 46 -6.34 -12.70 19.05
N GLU A 47 -6.01 -11.91 20.07
CA GLU A 47 -6.58 -10.58 20.25
C GLU A 47 -6.31 -9.67 19.04
N LEU A 48 -5.08 -9.66 18.54
CA LEU A 48 -4.71 -8.88 17.35
C LEU A 48 -5.52 -9.29 16.12
N LYS A 49 -5.71 -10.60 15.90
CA LYS A 49 -6.55 -11.11 14.80
C LYS A 49 -7.99 -10.66 14.96
N SER A 50 -8.57 -10.81 16.15
CA SER A 50 -9.96 -10.42 16.45
C SER A 50 -10.18 -8.92 16.25
N LEU A 51 -9.25 -8.08 16.72
CA LEU A 51 -9.31 -6.63 16.52
C LEU A 51 -9.17 -6.23 15.05
N ALA A 52 -8.34 -6.93 14.30
CA ALA A 52 -8.12 -6.66 12.88
C ALA A 52 -9.35 -7.05 12.05
N ASP A 53 -9.97 -8.19 12.36
CA ASP A 53 -11.20 -8.66 11.73
C ASP A 53 -12.36 -7.69 11.94
N LYS A 54 -12.57 -7.23 13.18
CA LYS A 54 -13.56 -6.17 13.49
C LYS A 54 -13.35 -4.87 12.71
N ARG A 55 -12.11 -4.59 12.31
CA ARG A 55 -11.74 -3.40 11.53
C ARG A 55 -11.69 -3.67 10.01
N GLY A 56 -11.94 -4.89 9.57
CA GLY A 56 -11.88 -5.29 8.16
C GLY A 56 -10.48 -5.18 7.56
N VAL A 57 -9.42 -5.37 8.35
CA VAL A 57 -8.03 -5.30 7.89
C VAL A 57 -7.25 -6.56 8.27
N PRO A 58 -6.20 -6.95 7.52
CA PRO A 58 -5.31 -8.04 7.95
C PRO A 58 -4.55 -7.68 9.22
N TYR A 59 -4.38 -8.63 10.15
CA TYR A 59 -3.71 -8.37 11.43
C TYR A 59 -2.26 -7.88 11.27
N GLN A 60 -1.54 -8.29 10.21
CA GLN A 60 -0.19 -7.78 9.93
C GLN A 60 -0.21 -6.30 9.50
N VAL A 61 -1.31 -5.82 8.90
CA VAL A 61 -1.51 -4.39 8.63
C VAL A 61 -1.76 -3.65 9.94
N LEU A 62 -2.67 -4.16 10.77
CA LEU A 62 -2.98 -3.59 12.08
C LEU A 62 -1.72 -3.48 12.96
N MET A 63 -0.95 -4.57 13.07
CA MET A 63 0.28 -4.62 13.86
C MET A 63 1.28 -3.52 13.42
N ARG A 64 1.46 -3.30 12.12
CA ARG A 64 2.33 -2.24 11.60
C ARG A 64 1.85 -0.84 11.95
N LEU A 65 0.54 -0.61 11.89
CA LEU A 65 -0.06 0.68 12.26
C LEU A 65 0.14 0.96 13.75
N LEU A 66 -0.10 -0.05 14.60
CA LEU A 66 0.09 0.06 16.05
C LEU A 66 1.56 0.36 16.41
N ILE A 67 2.52 -0.34 15.80
CA ILE A 67 3.95 -0.08 16.02
C ILE A 67 4.31 1.35 15.60
N ALA A 68 3.90 1.77 14.40
CA ALA A 68 4.20 3.11 13.89
C ALA A 68 3.59 4.22 14.78
N ASP A 69 2.35 4.03 15.21
CA ASP A 69 1.65 4.96 16.10
C ASP A 69 2.25 5.00 17.51
N GLY A 70 2.62 3.83 18.05
CA GLY A 70 3.35 3.73 19.32
C GLY A 70 4.64 4.54 19.31
N ILE A 71 5.45 4.40 18.26
CA ILE A 71 6.70 5.19 18.11
C ILE A 71 6.40 6.70 18.05
N LYS A 72 5.35 7.12 17.33
CA LYS A 72 4.97 8.54 17.26
C LYS A 72 4.60 9.09 18.63
N ARG A 73 3.79 8.36 19.40
CA ARG A 73 3.38 8.76 20.75
C ARG A 73 4.57 8.86 21.70
N LEU A 74 5.50 7.91 21.64
CA LEU A 74 6.72 7.93 22.44
C LEU A 74 7.66 9.09 22.09
N LYS A 75 7.63 9.61 20.85
CA LYS A 75 8.41 10.79 20.45
C LYS A 75 7.77 12.12 20.84
N ALA A 76 6.47 12.11 21.11
CA ALA A 76 5.70 13.30 21.47
C ALA A 76 5.56 13.48 22.99
N ALA A 77 5.87 12.44 23.77
CA ALA A 77 6.00 12.47 25.22
C ALA A 77 7.42 12.91 25.61
#